data_AF-A0A101U5J5-F1
#
_entry.id   AF-A0A101U5J5-F1
#
_cell.length_a   1.000
_cell.length_b   1.000
_cell.length_c   1.000
_cell.angle_alpha   90.00
_cell.angle_beta   90.00
_cell.angle_gamma   90.00
#
_symmetry.space_group_name_H-M   'P 1'
#
loop_
_entity.id
_entity.type
_entity.pdbx_description
1 polymer ?
#
loop_
_entity_poly.entity_id
_entity_poly.type
_entity_poly.pdbx_seq_one_letter_code
_entity_poly.pdbx_strand_id
1 'polypeptide(L)'
;MLTLTELLRAHGVIGKDRVPLDQAKSRFRSAVDAVRRQSESDDTRTSGTSNTSNTSNTSTVVIDGTAHELSDGAVAVAAITSCTTTSNPAVMVGAGLLARNAVRAGLRSKPWVKTTLSPGSRAVMDYFRRAGLVQDLEALGFHLAGFGCMTCIKLGDHVTTDHISPAGAITAAGAAADYLAQLGVPRGDFNTYASLRGNHQVMMRGAFANVRLRNQVAPGTRGGRTRNFLADGREDSIHDTAAAYRAAGVPMVVVAGRDYGGGSSRDWAAKRPALLGVRSLIAQSFERIHRSNLIAMGVLPLELVDSGPRDLAPTGTETITVSGLETLNTGHVPATVRVLADGREFTARVRLPPPARPTTSATAGSCRTSFAACSQVRRAPTSEVHP
;
A
#
# COMPACT_ATOMS: atom_id res chain seq x y z
N MET A 1 6.07 -12.92 6.21
CA MET A 1 5.86 -13.63 4.94
C MET A 1 5.75 -12.66 3.77
N LEU A 2 6.72 -12.67 2.86
CA LEU A 2 6.52 -12.21 1.48
C LEU A 2 5.70 -13.26 0.75
N THR A 3 4.77 -12.85 -0.10
CA THR A 3 4.25 -13.80 -1.09
C THR A 3 5.43 -14.12 -2.01
N LEU A 4 5.52 -15.36 -2.50
CA LEU A 4 6.66 -15.75 -3.32
C LEU A 4 6.87 -14.76 -4.48
N THR A 5 5.78 -14.30 -5.11
CA THR A 5 5.80 -13.30 -6.19
C THR A 5 6.54 -12.01 -5.84
N GLU A 6 6.47 -11.54 -4.60
CA GLU A 6 7.11 -10.29 -4.18
C GLU A 6 8.56 -10.44 -3.80
N LEU A 7 8.89 -11.58 -3.18
CA LEU A 7 10.27 -11.88 -2.86
C LEU A 7 11.05 -12.00 -4.19
N LEU A 8 10.44 -12.60 -5.20
CA LEU A 8 11.02 -12.68 -6.54
C LEU A 8 11.12 -11.36 -7.29
N ARG A 9 10.14 -10.46 -7.16
CA ARG A 9 10.23 -9.11 -7.74
C ARG A 9 11.29 -8.27 -7.08
N ALA A 10 11.38 -8.31 -5.75
CA ALA A 10 12.36 -7.56 -4.97
C ALA A 10 13.80 -7.96 -5.32
N HIS A 11 14.00 -9.19 -5.79
CA HIS A 11 15.30 -9.72 -6.21
C HIS A 11 15.47 -9.83 -7.74
N GLY A 12 14.62 -9.15 -8.52
CA GLY A 12 14.78 -9.03 -9.98
C GLY A 12 14.53 -10.31 -10.79
N VAL A 13 13.97 -11.36 -10.16
CA VAL A 13 13.76 -12.68 -10.78
C VAL A 13 12.53 -12.70 -11.71
N ILE A 14 11.57 -11.80 -11.49
CA ILE A 14 10.40 -11.61 -12.38
C ILE A 14 9.96 -10.15 -12.41
N GLY A 15 9.62 -9.66 -13.61
CA GLY A 15 9.07 -8.31 -13.86
C GLY A 15 7.55 -8.19 -13.71
N LYS A 16 6.96 -7.13 -14.29
CA LYS A 16 5.50 -6.94 -14.43
C LYS A 16 4.94 -8.01 -15.39
N ASP A 17 4.74 -9.28 -15.01
CA ASP A 17 4.14 -10.19 -15.98
C ASP A 17 3.30 -11.37 -15.47
N ARG A 18 2.33 -11.68 -16.34
CA ARG A 18 1.40 -12.81 -16.29
C ARG A 18 2.19 -14.12 -16.33
N VAL A 19 1.88 -15.05 -15.42
CA VAL A 19 2.45 -16.41 -15.47
C VAL A 19 1.40 -17.33 -16.09
N PRO A 20 1.67 -17.93 -17.27
CA PRO A 20 0.83 -18.99 -17.81
C PRO A 20 0.62 -20.11 -16.79
N LEU A 21 -0.61 -20.62 -16.68
CA LEU A 21 -0.95 -21.56 -15.61
C LEU A 21 -0.16 -22.88 -15.70
N ASP A 22 0.14 -23.33 -16.92
CA ASP A 22 0.98 -24.48 -17.24
C ASP A 22 2.45 -24.29 -16.79
N GLN A 23 2.90 -23.04 -16.68
CA GLN A 23 4.25 -22.69 -16.21
C GLN A 23 4.31 -22.34 -14.72
N ALA A 24 3.17 -22.29 -14.01
CA ALA A 24 3.13 -21.83 -12.63
C ALA A 24 4.04 -22.65 -11.70
N LYS A 25 4.07 -23.98 -11.87
CA LYS A 25 4.88 -24.89 -11.05
C LYS A 25 6.39 -24.69 -11.25
N SER A 26 6.85 -24.63 -12.50
CA SER A 26 8.27 -24.45 -12.79
C SER A 26 8.75 -23.07 -12.34
N ARG A 27 7.98 -22.02 -12.63
CA ARG A 27 8.27 -20.65 -12.20
C ARG A 27 8.30 -20.52 -10.68
N PHE A 28 7.37 -21.12 -9.95
CA PHE A 28 7.35 -21.13 -8.48
C PHE A 28 8.59 -21.82 -7.89
N ARG A 29 9.03 -22.95 -8.47
CA ARG A 29 10.20 -23.67 -7.96
C ARG A 29 11.50 -22.89 -8.19
N SER A 30 11.75 -22.47 -9.43
CA SER A 30 12.94 -21.66 -9.76
C SER A 30 13.03 -20.42 -8.89
N ALA A 31 11.87 -19.87 -8.56
CA ALA A 31 11.72 -18.79 -7.65
C ALA A 31 12.16 -19.11 -6.22
N VAL A 32 11.55 -20.11 -5.56
CA VAL A 32 11.93 -20.55 -4.21
C VAL A 32 13.44 -20.84 -4.15
N ASP A 33 13.99 -21.49 -5.18
CA ASP A 33 15.41 -21.81 -5.25
C ASP A 33 16.30 -20.56 -5.33
N ALA A 34 15.84 -19.49 -5.98
CA ALA A 34 16.55 -18.21 -6.00
C ALA A 34 16.55 -17.54 -4.61
N VAL A 35 15.43 -17.60 -3.89
CA VAL A 35 15.31 -17.09 -2.51
C VAL A 35 16.27 -17.81 -1.57
N ARG A 36 16.32 -19.14 -1.67
CA ARG A 36 17.15 -19.99 -0.80
C ARG A 36 18.64 -19.71 -1.01
N ARG A 37 19.09 -19.69 -2.27
CA ARG A 37 20.49 -19.39 -2.62
C ARG A 37 20.95 -18.02 -2.09
N GLN A 38 20.06 -17.04 -2.06
CA GLN A 38 20.38 -15.72 -1.51
C GLN A 38 20.45 -15.73 0.02
N SER A 39 19.56 -16.47 0.69
CA SER A 39 19.57 -16.60 2.16
C SER A 39 20.85 -17.29 2.64
N GLU A 40 21.31 -18.32 1.91
CA GLU A 40 22.58 -19.01 2.17
C GLU A 40 23.81 -18.10 1.95
N SER A 41 23.74 -17.18 0.97
CA SER A 41 24.83 -16.22 0.69
C SER A 41 24.94 -15.09 1.73
N ASP A 42 23.85 -14.73 2.42
CA ASP A 42 23.88 -13.79 3.54
C ASP A 42 24.38 -14.47 4.83
N ASP A 43 24.04 -15.75 5.06
CA ASP A 43 24.51 -16.50 6.24
C ASP A 43 26.00 -16.90 6.15
N THR A 44 26.54 -17.15 4.95
CA THR A 44 27.97 -17.50 4.77
C THR A 44 28.95 -16.35 5.06
N ARG A 45 28.48 -15.13 5.30
CA ARG A 45 29.31 -14.05 5.88
C ARG A 45 29.51 -14.17 7.39
N THR A 46 28.84 -15.10 8.07
CA THR A 46 28.89 -15.20 9.54
C THR A 46 29.25 -16.57 10.10
N SER A 47 29.37 -17.63 9.29
CA SER A 47 29.96 -18.89 9.76
C SER A 47 30.38 -19.78 8.60
N GLY A 48 31.63 -20.24 8.67
CA GLY A 48 32.15 -21.25 7.76
C GLY A 48 31.47 -22.60 7.94
N THR A 49 31.33 -23.27 6.80
CA THR A 49 31.03 -24.71 6.62
C THR A 49 29.58 -25.14 6.85
N SER A 50 28.84 -25.38 5.76
CA SER A 50 27.74 -26.36 5.79
C SER A 50 27.43 -26.96 4.42
N ASN A 51 27.33 -28.29 4.43
CA ASN A 51 27.03 -29.21 3.33
C ASN A 51 25.76 -28.86 2.54
N THR A 52 25.84 -29.05 1.23
CA THR A 52 24.71 -29.18 0.31
C THR A 52 23.83 -30.37 0.72
N SER A 53 22.71 -30.11 1.37
CA SER A 53 21.60 -31.07 1.45
C SER A 53 20.33 -30.43 0.90
N ASN A 54 19.87 -31.00 -0.22
CA ASN A 54 18.66 -30.61 -0.92
C ASN A 54 17.44 -31.09 -0.10
N THR A 55 17.08 -30.37 0.95
CA THR A 55 15.93 -30.70 1.81
C THR A 55 14.73 -29.83 1.42
N SER A 56 13.67 -30.51 0.98
CA SER A 56 12.32 -29.93 0.94
C SER A 56 11.91 -29.68 2.40
N ASN A 57 12.04 -28.45 2.89
CA ASN A 57 11.55 -28.05 4.22
C ASN A 57 10.03 -28.25 4.27
N THR A 58 9.61 -29.39 4.81
CA THR A 58 8.24 -29.63 5.26
C THR A 58 8.08 -29.08 6.68
N SER A 59 6.88 -28.64 7.01
CA SER A 59 6.50 -28.22 8.34
C SER A 59 5.20 -28.88 8.72
N THR A 60 5.13 -29.46 9.91
CA THR A 60 3.92 -30.10 10.42
C THR A 60 3.03 -29.07 11.10
N VAL A 61 1.75 -29.04 10.74
CA VAL A 61 0.70 -28.27 11.42
C VAL A 61 -0.41 -29.21 11.87
N VAL A 62 -0.89 -28.99 13.10
CA VAL A 62 -2.00 -29.77 13.66
C VAL A 62 -3.29 -28.97 13.51
N ILE A 63 -4.30 -29.57 12.88
CA ILE A 63 -5.63 -28.99 12.68
C ILE A 63 -6.65 -30.03 13.14
N ASP A 64 -7.55 -29.64 14.04
CA ASP A 64 -8.58 -30.52 14.62
C ASP A 64 -8.00 -31.85 15.15
N GLY A 65 -6.84 -31.78 15.81
CA GLY A 65 -6.13 -32.93 16.36
C GLY A 65 -5.39 -33.80 15.34
N THR A 66 -5.44 -33.46 14.04
CA THR A 66 -4.78 -34.20 12.96
C THR A 66 -3.52 -33.46 12.48
N ALA A 67 -2.39 -34.14 12.44
CA ALA A 67 -1.15 -33.60 11.92
C ALA A 67 -1.13 -33.62 10.38
N HIS A 68 -0.72 -32.52 9.77
CA HIS A 68 -0.59 -32.35 8.33
C HIS A 68 0.80 -31.79 8.00
N GLU A 69 1.46 -32.37 7.00
CA GLU A 69 2.71 -31.81 6.46
C GLU A 69 2.44 -30.80 5.35
N LEU A 70 3.03 -29.62 5.47
CA LEU A 70 2.99 -28.56 4.48
C LEU A 70 4.40 -28.34 3.94
N SER A 71 4.52 -28.17 2.63
CA SER A 71 5.75 -27.79 1.96
C SER A 71 5.59 -26.45 1.25
N ASP A 72 6.70 -25.90 0.76
CA ASP A 72 6.69 -24.70 -0.07
C ASP A 72 5.73 -24.86 -1.26
N GLY A 73 4.80 -23.92 -1.38
CA GLY A 73 3.75 -23.93 -2.40
C GLY A 73 2.40 -24.48 -1.92
N ALA A 74 2.31 -24.96 -0.68
CA ALA A 74 1.03 -25.25 -0.06
C ALA A 74 0.14 -23.99 -0.04
N VAL A 75 -1.11 -24.15 -0.51
CA VAL A 75 -2.10 -23.07 -0.49
C VAL A 75 -2.68 -22.98 0.92
N ALA A 76 -2.42 -21.88 1.64
CA ALA A 76 -2.98 -21.65 2.97
C ALA A 76 -4.30 -20.85 2.93
N VAL A 77 -4.53 -20.06 1.87
CA VAL A 77 -5.71 -19.22 1.71
C VAL A 77 -6.18 -19.28 0.26
N ALA A 78 -7.48 -19.48 0.05
CA ALA A 78 -8.11 -19.39 -1.25
C ALA A 78 -9.38 -18.53 -1.13
N ALA A 79 -9.38 -17.33 -1.72
CA ALA A 79 -10.48 -16.38 -1.57
C ALA A 79 -11.06 -15.97 -2.93
N ILE A 80 -12.37 -16.16 -3.10
CA ILE A 80 -13.15 -15.56 -4.19
C ILE A 80 -13.65 -14.21 -3.68
N THR A 81 -12.84 -13.17 -3.93
CA THR A 81 -13.06 -11.80 -3.47
C THR A 81 -12.78 -10.80 -4.60
N SER A 82 -12.68 -9.51 -4.27
CA SER A 82 -12.46 -8.37 -5.16
C SER A 82 -13.67 -8.00 -6.00
N CYS A 83 -13.94 -6.69 -6.08
CA CYS A 83 -14.96 -6.13 -6.96
C CYS A 83 -14.66 -6.36 -8.44
N THR A 84 -13.38 -6.49 -8.84
CA THR A 84 -13.00 -6.70 -10.24
C THR A 84 -13.38 -8.10 -10.75
N THR A 85 -13.26 -9.12 -9.90
CA THR A 85 -13.54 -10.52 -10.27
C THR A 85 -15.01 -10.84 -10.02
N THR A 86 -15.55 -10.44 -8.86
CA THR A 86 -16.92 -10.79 -8.46
C THR A 86 -18.00 -10.02 -9.20
N SER A 87 -17.64 -8.95 -9.92
CA SER A 87 -18.55 -8.24 -10.83
C SER A 87 -18.75 -8.95 -12.17
N ASN A 88 -17.98 -10.00 -12.49
CA ASN A 88 -18.08 -10.72 -13.75
C ASN A 88 -18.89 -12.04 -13.57
N PRO A 89 -20.16 -12.10 -14.01
CA PRO A 89 -21.00 -13.28 -13.82
C PRO A 89 -20.43 -14.54 -14.49
N ALA A 90 -19.76 -14.40 -15.64
CA ALA A 90 -19.21 -15.55 -16.36
C ALA A 90 -18.12 -16.26 -15.55
N VAL A 91 -17.22 -15.49 -14.93
CA VAL A 91 -16.16 -16.04 -14.07
C VAL A 91 -16.75 -16.64 -12.80
N MET A 92 -17.74 -15.97 -12.19
CA MET A 92 -18.36 -16.45 -10.96
C MET A 92 -19.16 -17.74 -11.19
N VAL A 93 -20.02 -17.79 -12.21
CA VAL A 93 -20.76 -19.00 -12.59
C VAL A 93 -19.78 -20.12 -12.98
N GLY A 94 -18.71 -19.80 -13.71
CA GLY A 94 -17.63 -20.75 -14.01
C GLY A 94 -17.00 -21.35 -12.76
N ALA A 95 -16.72 -20.53 -11.74
CA ALA A 95 -16.20 -21.02 -10.45
C ALA A 95 -17.20 -21.93 -9.73
N GLY A 96 -18.49 -21.59 -9.75
CA GLY A 96 -19.54 -22.46 -9.17
C GLY A 96 -19.68 -23.79 -9.90
N LEU A 97 -19.66 -23.79 -11.24
CA LEU A 97 -19.72 -25.01 -12.05
C LEU A 97 -18.48 -25.89 -11.85
N LEU A 98 -17.31 -25.27 -11.70
CA LEU A 98 -16.08 -25.98 -11.34
C LEU A 98 -16.21 -26.63 -9.96
N ALA A 99 -16.75 -25.90 -8.98
CA ALA A 99 -17.01 -26.44 -7.65
C ALA A 99 -17.95 -27.66 -7.70
N ARG A 100 -19.05 -27.57 -8.45
CA ARG A 100 -19.99 -28.68 -8.67
C ARG A 100 -19.31 -29.92 -9.22
N ASN A 101 -18.50 -29.74 -10.27
CA ASN A 101 -17.80 -30.86 -10.90
C ASN A 101 -16.78 -31.48 -9.94
N ALA A 102 -16.05 -30.67 -9.18
CA ALA A 102 -15.11 -31.14 -8.17
C ALA A 102 -15.83 -31.93 -7.06
N VAL A 103 -16.95 -31.42 -6.56
CA VAL A 103 -17.75 -32.09 -5.52
C VAL A 103 -18.30 -33.42 -6.01
N ARG A 104 -18.81 -33.48 -7.24
CA ARG A 104 -19.29 -34.72 -7.90
C ARG A 104 -18.17 -35.74 -8.10
N ALA A 105 -16.95 -35.28 -8.33
CA ALA A 105 -15.76 -36.13 -8.39
C ALA A 105 -15.23 -36.54 -7.00
N GLY A 106 -15.92 -36.19 -5.91
CA GLY A 106 -15.52 -36.53 -4.54
C GLY A 106 -14.40 -35.65 -3.97
N LEU A 107 -14.02 -34.57 -4.65
CA LEU A 107 -12.95 -33.68 -4.21
C LEU A 107 -13.41 -32.73 -3.10
N ARG A 108 -12.49 -32.39 -2.20
CA ARG A 108 -12.67 -31.40 -1.13
C ARG A 108 -11.41 -30.56 -0.96
N SER A 109 -11.59 -29.33 -0.48
CA SER A 109 -10.48 -28.49 -0.04
C SER A 109 -9.72 -29.15 1.11
N LYS A 110 -8.40 -28.97 1.16
CA LYS A 110 -7.60 -29.49 2.27
C LYS A 110 -7.94 -28.74 3.57
N PRO A 111 -7.86 -29.39 4.75
CA PRO A 111 -8.29 -28.79 6.02
C PRO A 111 -7.57 -27.48 6.40
N TRP A 112 -6.31 -27.33 5.99
CA TRP A 112 -5.53 -26.12 6.28
C TRP A 112 -5.82 -24.93 5.36
N VAL A 113 -6.65 -25.11 4.32
CA VAL A 113 -6.95 -24.05 3.37
C VAL A 113 -8.08 -23.21 3.93
N LYS A 114 -7.79 -21.96 4.30
CA LYS A 114 -8.83 -20.99 4.64
C LYS A 114 -9.51 -20.51 3.36
N THR A 115 -10.69 -21.06 3.08
CA THR A 115 -11.54 -20.70 1.94
C THR A 115 -12.49 -19.56 2.31
N THR A 116 -12.79 -18.67 1.37
CA THR A 116 -13.67 -17.50 1.62
C THR A 116 -14.35 -17.02 0.33
N LEU A 117 -15.65 -16.76 0.40
CA LEU A 117 -16.42 -16.10 -0.67
C LEU A 117 -16.91 -14.72 -0.20
N SER A 118 -16.42 -13.65 -0.82
CA SER A 118 -16.76 -12.25 -0.51
C SER A 118 -17.14 -11.48 -1.78
N PRO A 119 -18.36 -11.67 -2.30
CA PRO A 119 -18.81 -10.97 -3.50
C PRO A 119 -19.01 -9.48 -3.27
N GLY A 120 -18.78 -8.68 -4.32
CA GLY A 120 -18.99 -7.24 -4.28
C GLY A 120 -20.46 -6.81 -4.23
N SER A 121 -21.41 -7.71 -4.49
CA SER A 121 -22.85 -7.41 -4.48
C SER A 121 -23.70 -8.64 -4.15
N ARG A 122 -24.95 -8.39 -3.71
CA ARG A 122 -25.96 -9.43 -3.46
C ARG A 122 -26.36 -10.21 -4.71
N ALA A 123 -26.32 -9.54 -5.87
CA ALA A 123 -26.68 -10.14 -7.16
C ALA A 123 -25.88 -11.42 -7.46
N VAL A 124 -24.63 -11.50 -6.96
CA VAL A 124 -23.78 -12.69 -7.09
C VAL A 124 -24.41 -13.93 -6.44
N MET A 125 -24.88 -13.77 -5.20
CA MET A 125 -25.53 -14.86 -4.49
C MET A 125 -26.90 -15.19 -5.08
N ASP A 126 -27.59 -14.21 -5.67
CA ASP A 126 -28.90 -14.45 -6.30
C ASP A 126 -28.78 -15.37 -7.51
N TYR A 127 -27.83 -15.13 -8.42
CA TYR A 127 -27.65 -16.03 -9.55
C TYR A 127 -27.03 -17.38 -9.14
N PHE A 128 -26.19 -17.44 -8.09
CA PHE A 128 -25.73 -18.73 -7.56
C PHE A 128 -26.87 -19.57 -6.99
N ARG A 129 -27.82 -18.95 -6.26
CA ARG A 129 -29.01 -19.66 -5.76
C ARG A 129 -29.88 -20.16 -6.91
N ARG A 130 -30.17 -19.29 -7.90
CA ARG A 130 -30.98 -19.67 -9.07
C ARG A 130 -30.35 -20.80 -9.89
N ALA A 131 -29.03 -20.82 -9.99
CA ALA A 131 -28.28 -21.87 -10.68
C ALA A 131 -28.04 -23.13 -9.84
N GLY A 132 -28.42 -23.13 -8.55
CA GLY A 132 -28.17 -24.23 -7.61
C GLY A 132 -26.69 -24.48 -7.33
N LEU A 133 -25.86 -23.43 -7.29
CA LEU A 133 -24.39 -23.53 -7.16
C LEU A 133 -23.87 -23.22 -5.74
N VAL A 134 -24.74 -22.78 -4.83
CA VAL A 134 -24.33 -22.38 -3.47
C VAL A 134 -23.79 -23.59 -2.70
N GLN A 135 -24.52 -24.69 -2.69
CA GLN A 135 -24.16 -25.90 -1.95
C GLN A 135 -22.85 -26.50 -2.47
N ASP A 136 -22.60 -26.40 -3.78
CA ASP A 136 -21.37 -26.86 -4.41
C ASP A 136 -20.15 -26.05 -3.93
N LEU A 137 -20.29 -24.73 -3.82
CA LEU A 137 -19.24 -23.84 -3.30
C LEU A 137 -18.99 -24.07 -1.80
N GLU A 138 -20.06 -24.21 -1.02
CA GLU A 138 -20.00 -24.45 0.42
C GLU A 138 -19.38 -25.82 0.75
N ALA A 139 -19.63 -26.84 -0.06
CA ALA A 139 -18.98 -28.15 0.09
C ALA A 139 -17.45 -28.11 -0.09
N LEU A 140 -16.92 -27.07 -0.74
CA LEU A 140 -15.47 -26.78 -0.82
C LEU A 140 -15.01 -25.73 0.21
N GLY A 141 -15.88 -25.32 1.14
CA GLY A 141 -15.61 -24.36 2.20
C GLY A 141 -15.75 -22.88 1.79
N PHE A 142 -16.17 -22.58 0.54
CA PHE A 142 -16.38 -21.21 0.08
C PHE A 142 -17.72 -20.65 0.58
N HIS A 143 -17.86 -20.54 1.89
CA HIS A 143 -19.02 -19.92 2.53
C HIS A 143 -19.02 -18.41 2.29
N LEU A 144 -20.22 -17.85 2.17
CA LEU A 144 -20.41 -16.41 2.10
C LEU A 144 -19.95 -15.76 3.41
N ALA A 145 -18.81 -15.07 3.35
CA ALA A 145 -18.26 -14.36 4.50
C ALA A 145 -18.80 -12.92 4.63
N GLY A 146 -19.32 -12.35 3.54
CA GLY A 146 -19.91 -11.01 3.55
C GLY A 146 -19.86 -10.31 2.19
N PHE A 147 -20.59 -9.21 2.06
CA PHE A 147 -20.61 -8.38 0.85
C PHE A 147 -19.68 -7.18 1.01
N GLY A 148 -18.64 -7.09 0.18
CA GLY A 148 -17.69 -5.97 0.21
C GLY A 148 -16.22 -6.40 0.13
N CYS A 149 -15.32 -5.41 0.17
CA CYS A 149 -13.89 -5.65 0.09
C CYS A 149 -13.36 -6.30 1.39
N MET A 150 -13.26 -7.63 1.42
CA MET A 150 -12.51 -8.38 2.45
C MET A 150 -11.17 -8.89 1.88
N THR A 151 -10.12 -8.77 2.71
CA THR A 151 -8.67 -8.98 2.48
C THR A 151 -8.17 -8.96 1.03
N CYS A 152 -7.68 -7.79 0.60
CA CYS A 152 -6.77 -7.64 -0.56
C CYS A 152 -5.43 -7.09 -0.07
N ILE A 153 -4.34 -7.88 -0.12
CA ILE A 153 -2.96 -7.38 0.05
C ILE A 153 -2.06 -8.24 -0.88
N LYS A 154 -1.05 -7.75 -1.63
CA LYS A 154 0.22 -7.12 -1.19
C LYS A 154 1.06 -6.45 -2.37
N LEU A 155 2.37 -6.10 -2.25
CA LEU A 155 3.10 -4.79 -2.25
C LEU A 155 4.45 -4.75 -3.07
N GLY A 156 5.23 -3.63 -3.04
CA GLY A 156 6.64 -3.46 -3.52
C GLY A 156 7.01 -1.99 -3.88
N ASP A 157 7.84 -1.76 -4.92
CA ASP A 157 7.50 -0.71 -5.94
C ASP A 157 5.98 -0.73 -6.14
N HIS A 158 5.37 0.37 -6.59
CA HIS A 158 3.93 0.48 -6.42
C HIS A 158 3.58 0.61 -4.92
N VAL A 159 4.06 1.68 -4.27
CA VAL A 159 3.56 2.07 -2.93
C VAL A 159 2.06 2.28 -3.04
N THR A 160 1.31 1.24 -2.72
CA THR A 160 -0.13 1.25 -2.88
C THR A 160 -0.82 2.19 -1.89
N THR A 161 -2.05 2.57 -2.18
CA THR A 161 -2.90 3.28 -1.24
C THR A 161 -3.16 2.53 0.07
N ASP A 162 -2.89 1.22 0.14
CA ASP A 162 -2.94 0.44 1.39
C ASP A 162 -1.68 0.61 2.26
N HIS A 163 -0.53 0.94 1.67
CA HIS A 163 0.63 1.36 2.46
C HIS A 163 0.40 2.72 3.09
N ILE A 164 -0.09 3.67 2.30
CA ILE A 164 -0.33 5.05 2.72
C ILE A 164 -1.50 5.10 3.70
N SER A 165 -2.56 4.36 3.37
CA SER A 165 -3.78 4.28 4.17
C SER A 165 -4.27 2.83 4.33
N PRO A 166 -3.68 2.05 5.27
CA PRO A 166 -4.14 0.69 5.56
C PRO A 166 -5.64 0.66 5.87
N ALA A 167 -6.32 -0.36 5.38
CA ALA A 167 -7.74 -0.61 5.63
C ALA A 167 -7.99 -1.74 6.65
N GLY A 168 -6.98 -2.58 6.91
CA GLY A 168 -7.08 -3.75 7.77
C GLY A 168 -7.14 -3.42 9.27
N ALA A 169 -6.91 -4.46 10.08
CA ALA A 169 -6.92 -4.37 11.54
C ALA A 169 -5.94 -3.31 12.06
N ILE A 170 -6.34 -2.63 13.13
CA ILE A 170 -5.45 -1.76 13.90
C ILE A 170 -4.61 -2.66 14.80
N THR A 171 -3.32 -2.76 14.52
CA THR A 171 -2.40 -3.57 15.32
C THR A 171 -2.22 -2.98 16.71
N ALA A 172 -2.02 -3.82 17.72
CA ALA A 172 -1.85 -3.39 19.12
C ALA A 172 -0.64 -2.46 19.34
N ALA A 173 0.28 -2.38 18.38
CA ALA A 173 1.36 -1.41 18.35
C ALA A 173 1.09 -0.31 17.32
N GLY A 174 1.24 0.96 17.73
CA GLY A 174 1.22 2.14 16.87
C GLY A 174 0.25 3.23 17.32
N ALA A 175 0.45 4.45 16.81
CA ALA A 175 -0.24 5.65 17.28
C ALA A 175 -1.78 5.55 17.34
N ALA A 176 -2.41 4.84 16.40
CA ALA A 176 -3.87 4.67 16.39
C ALA A 176 -4.37 3.77 17.53
N ALA A 177 -3.60 2.73 17.88
CA ALA A 177 -3.90 1.87 19.03
C ALA A 177 -3.72 2.64 20.33
N ASP A 178 -2.65 3.42 20.46
CA ASP A 178 -2.39 4.23 21.66
C ASP A 178 -3.52 5.24 21.90
N TYR A 179 -3.99 5.89 20.83
CA TYR A 179 -5.13 6.80 20.89
C TYR A 179 -6.44 6.11 21.31
N LEU A 180 -6.76 4.95 20.75
CA LEU A 180 -7.96 4.20 21.12
C LEU A 180 -7.87 3.69 22.56
N ALA A 181 -6.70 3.26 23.00
CA ALA A 181 -6.45 2.86 24.38
C ALA A 181 -6.62 4.02 25.37
N GLN A 182 -6.14 5.22 25.02
CA GLN A 182 -6.35 6.45 25.82
C GLN A 182 -7.83 6.82 25.96
N LEU A 183 -8.65 6.49 24.97
CA LEU A 183 -10.11 6.66 25.02
C LEU A 183 -10.83 5.53 25.80
N GLY A 184 -10.09 4.56 26.34
CA GLY A 184 -10.64 3.43 27.08
C GLY A 184 -11.24 2.34 26.19
N VAL A 185 -10.97 2.34 24.88
CA VAL A 185 -11.46 1.28 23.98
C VAL A 185 -10.67 -0.01 24.23
N PRO A 186 -11.33 -1.15 24.52
CA PRO A 186 -10.65 -2.42 24.66
C PRO A 186 -9.96 -2.86 23.37
N ARG A 187 -8.82 -3.56 23.48
CA ARG A 187 -8.05 -4.01 22.31
C ARG A 187 -8.86 -4.89 21.35
N GLY A 188 -9.78 -5.72 21.87
CA GLY A 188 -10.68 -6.54 21.06
C GLY A 188 -11.62 -5.71 20.16
N ASP A 189 -11.85 -4.45 20.53
CA ASP A 189 -12.84 -3.56 19.92
C ASP A 189 -12.20 -2.50 19.01
N PHE A 190 -10.88 -2.54 18.81
CA PHE A 190 -10.19 -1.60 17.91
C PHE A 190 -10.69 -1.64 16.46
N ASN A 191 -11.33 -2.73 16.06
CA ASN A 191 -11.89 -2.91 14.72
C ASN A 191 -10.81 -2.68 13.63
N THR A 192 -11.22 -2.15 12.47
CA THR A 192 -10.35 -1.91 11.31
C THR A 192 -10.27 -0.44 10.96
N TYR A 193 -9.17 -0.02 10.33
CA TYR A 193 -9.08 1.33 9.76
C TYR A 193 -10.20 1.62 8.75
N ALA A 194 -10.69 0.61 8.03
CA ALA A 194 -11.83 0.77 7.11
C ALA A 194 -13.11 1.17 7.85
N SER A 195 -13.39 0.56 8.99
CA SER A 195 -14.57 0.87 9.81
C SER A 195 -14.52 2.27 10.43
N LEU A 196 -13.32 2.79 10.67
CA LEU A 196 -13.10 4.07 11.34
C LEU A 196 -12.79 5.23 10.37
N ARG A 197 -13.16 5.09 9.09
CA ARG A 197 -12.97 6.15 8.07
C ARG A 197 -13.69 7.47 8.38
N GLY A 198 -14.70 7.45 9.25
CA GLY A 198 -15.36 8.67 9.75
C GLY A 198 -14.58 9.40 10.85
N ASN A 199 -13.61 8.74 11.47
CA ASN A 199 -12.83 9.30 12.58
C ASN A 199 -11.46 9.77 12.08
N HIS A 200 -11.33 11.07 11.81
CA HIS A 200 -10.09 11.63 11.28
C HIS A 200 -8.88 11.48 12.24
N GLN A 201 -9.09 11.45 13.56
CA GLN A 201 -8.01 11.28 14.55
C GLN A 201 -7.37 9.89 14.44
N VAL A 202 -8.18 8.85 14.27
CA VAL A 202 -7.71 7.47 14.01
C VAL A 202 -7.04 7.39 12.66
N MET A 203 -7.65 7.98 11.63
CA MET A 203 -7.15 7.87 10.26
C MET A 203 -5.81 8.59 10.08
N MET A 204 -5.60 9.76 10.68
CA MET A 204 -4.30 10.45 10.68
C MET A 204 -3.21 9.59 11.31
N ARG A 205 -3.51 8.97 12.46
CA ARG A 205 -2.57 8.08 13.17
C ARG A 205 -2.27 6.79 12.43
N GLY A 206 -3.18 6.37 11.54
CA GLY A 206 -2.97 5.26 10.63
C GLY A 206 -2.12 5.58 9.40
N ALA A 207 -1.74 6.85 9.18
CA ALA A 207 -0.94 7.24 8.02
C ALA A 207 0.37 6.45 7.97
N PHE A 208 0.61 5.78 6.85
CA PHE A 208 1.81 4.96 6.65
C PHE A 208 1.98 3.81 7.66
N ALA A 209 0.95 3.49 8.46
CA ALA A 209 1.03 2.50 9.54
C ALA A 209 1.02 1.04 9.06
N ASN A 210 1.03 0.79 7.75
CA ASN A 210 1.04 -0.56 7.21
C ASN A 210 2.36 -1.26 7.58
N VAL A 211 2.29 -2.31 8.40
CA VAL A 211 3.46 -3.07 8.92
C VAL A 211 4.43 -3.58 7.85
N ARG A 212 4.03 -3.57 6.59
CA ARG A 212 4.86 -4.01 5.47
C ARG A 212 5.61 -2.86 4.79
N LEU A 213 5.22 -1.60 5.04
CA LEU A 213 5.98 -0.42 4.62
C LEU A 213 7.44 -0.54 5.08
N ARG A 214 8.36 -0.21 4.17
CA ARG A 214 9.79 -0.03 4.42
C ARG A 214 10.06 1.46 4.29
N ASN A 215 10.43 2.14 5.37
CA ASN A 215 10.82 3.54 5.29
C ASN A 215 12.34 3.62 5.12
N GLN A 216 12.82 4.21 4.01
CA GLN A 216 14.26 4.33 3.74
C GLN A 216 14.94 5.34 4.67
N VAL A 217 14.19 6.27 5.27
CA VAL A 217 14.68 7.22 6.29
C VAL A 217 14.94 6.54 7.64
N ALA A 218 14.30 5.40 7.90
CA ALA A 218 14.52 4.59 9.09
C ALA A 218 14.82 3.13 8.71
N PRO A 219 16.02 2.85 8.17
CA PRO A 219 16.40 1.50 7.74
C PRO A 219 16.21 0.47 8.85
N GLY A 220 15.79 -0.74 8.50
CA GLY A 220 15.52 -1.82 9.46
C GLY A 220 14.13 -1.75 10.12
N THR A 221 13.48 -0.59 10.14
CA THR A 221 12.13 -0.45 10.71
C THR A 221 11.04 -0.97 9.77
N ARG A 222 9.86 -1.25 10.36
CA ARG A 222 8.66 -1.68 9.66
C ARG A 222 7.49 -0.81 10.09
N GLY A 223 6.52 -0.59 9.19
CA GLY A 223 5.30 0.12 9.57
C GLY A 223 5.45 1.63 9.58
N GLY A 224 4.61 2.29 10.38
CA GLY A 224 4.52 3.74 10.48
C GLY A 224 5.65 4.37 11.29
N ARG A 225 6.90 3.94 11.07
CA ARG A 225 8.10 4.41 11.79
C ARG A 225 8.97 5.27 10.88
N THR A 226 9.65 6.25 11.47
CA THR A 226 10.61 7.15 10.80
C THR A 226 11.61 7.70 11.81
N ARG A 227 12.56 8.54 11.36
CA ARG A 227 13.47 9.29 12.23
C ARG A 227 12.95 10.72 12.40
N ASN A 228 13.01 11.23 13.61
CA ASN A 228 12.68 12.61 13.94
C ASN A 228 13.99 13.42 14.05
N PHE A 229 14.29 14.25 13.06
CA PHE A 229 15.53 15.04 13.04
C PHE A 229 15.50 16.25 13.96
N LEU A 230 14.32 16.64 14.51
CA LEU A 230 14.24 17.61 15.61
C LEU A 230 14.65 16.98 16.96
N ALA A 231 14.80 15.66 17.01
CA ALA A 231 15.22 14.91 18.18
C ALA A 231 16.44 14.04 17.84
N ASP A 232 17.43 14.64 17.18
CA ASP A 232 18.72 14.04 16.82
C ASP A 232 18.60 12.72 16.02
N GLY A 233 17.55 12.60 15.20
CA GLY A 233 17.30 11.44 14.36
C GLY A 233 16.79 10.22 15.12
N ARG A 234 16.29 10.40 16.36
CA ARG A 234 15.64 9.34 17.15
C ARG A 234 14.46 8.75 16.38
N GLU A 235 14.32 7.43 16.46
CA GLU A 235 13.19 6.74 15.83
C GLU A 235 11.87 7.04 16.54
N ASP A 236 10.85 7.37 15.76
CA ASP A 236 9.51 7.66 16.24
C ASP A 236 8.42 7.18 15.26
N SER A 237 7.15 7.35 15.65
CA SER A 237 6.03 7.16 14.73
C SER A 237 5.96 8.30 13.72
N ILE A 238 5.55 8.01 12.49
CA ILE A 238 5.37 9.03 11.44
C ILE A 238 4.36 10.09 11.88
N HIS A 239 3.32 9.69 12.64
CA HIS A 239 2.34 10.61 13.17
C HIS A 239 2.97 11.61 14.15
N ASP A 240 3.78 11.14 15.09
CA ASP A 240 4.34 11.97 16.15
C ASP A 240 5.49 12.84 15.61
N THR A 241 6.31 12.31 14.70
CA THR A 241 7.28 13.12 13.94
C THR A 241 6.58 14.23 13.17
N ALA A 242 5.47 13.93 12.49
CA ALA A 242 4.70 14.93 11.75
C ALA A 242 4.06 15.98 12.67
N ALA A 243 3.63 15.58 13.87
CA ALA A 243 3.13 16.51 14.88
C ALA A 243 4.24 17.45 15.38
N ALA A 244 5.44 16.92 15.66
CA ALA A 244 6.60 17.70 16.06
C ALA A 244 7.04 18.70 14.97
N TYR A 245 7.10 18.24 13.71
CA TYR A 245 7.49 19.11 12.59
C TYR A 245 6.46 20.22 12.38
N ARG A 246 5.17 19.91 12.51
CA ARG A 246 4.11 20.93 12.45
C ARG A 246 4.23 21.96 13.57
N ALA A 247 4.52 21.53 14.79
CA ALA A 247 4.72 22.44 15.93
C ALA A 247 5.94 23.35 15.72
N ALA A 248 7.00 22.85 15.09
CA ALA A 248 8.20 23.61 14.75
C ALA A 248 8.07 24.43 13.44
N GLY A 249 6.93 24.37 12.74
CA GLY A 249 6.74 25.07 11.46
C GLY A 249 7.53 24.47 10.29
N VAL A 250 8.06 23.24 10.43
CA VAL A 250 8.87 22.57 9.41
C VAL A 250 7.95 21.89 8.38
N PRO A 251 8.04 22.25 7.09
CA PRO A 251 7.25 21.61 6.04
C PRO A 251 7.75 20.18 5.77
N MET A 252 6.83 19.28 5.45
CA MET A 252 7.16 17.90 5.09
C MET A 252 7.00 17.64 3.60
N VAL A 253 7.90 16.82 3.06
CA VAL A 253 7.83 16.24 1.73
C VAL A 253 7.93 14.72 1.85
N VAL A 254 7.26 14.00 0.94
CA VAL A 254 7.46 12.56 0.80
C VAL A 254 8.18 12.30 -0.52
N VAL A 255 9.24 11.51 -0.48
CA VAL A 255 10.02 11.10 -1.65
C VAL A 255 9.76 9.61 -1.91
N ALA A 256 9.49 9.23 -3.17
CA ALA A 256 9.10 7.87 -3.53
C ALA A 256 9.65 7.42 -4.90
N GLY A 257 9.59 6.11 -5.14
CA GLY A 257 9.97 5.48 -6.41
C GLY A 257 8.85 5.55 -7.47
N ARG A 258 8.76 4.51 -8.30
CA ARG A 258 7.78 4.40 -9.38
C ARG A 258 6.41 3.94 -8.88
N ASP A 259 5.38 4.30 -9.64
CA ASP A 259 3.98 3.89 -9.52
C ASP A 259 3.40 4.19 -8.13
N TYR A 260 3.76 5.35 -7.56
CA TYR A 260 3.29 5.78 -6.25
C TYR A 260 1.78 5.97 -6.23
N GLY A 261 1.12 5.37 -5.25
CA GLY A 261 -0.33 5.42 -5.07
C GLY A 261 -1.12 4.34 -5.81
N GLY A 262 -0.48 3.22 -6.19
CA GLY A 262 -1.17 2.14 -6.89
C GLY A 262 -2.30 1.47 -6.12
N GLY A 263 -3.21 0.83 -6.84
CA GLY A 263 -4.30 0.05 -6.27
C GLY A 263 -5.58 0.84 -6.00
N SER A 264 -6.14 0.70 -4.81
CA SER A 264 -7.51 1.13 -4.50
C SER A 264 -7.68 2.65 -4.53
N SER A 265 -8.84 3.14 -4.99
CA SER A 265 -9.21 4.57 -5.08
C SER A 265 -9.51 5.22 -3.71
N ARG A 266 -8.68 4.96 -2.70
CA ARG A 266 -8.89 5.46 -1.33
C ARG A 266 -8.44 6.92 -1.25
N ASP A 267 -9.39 7.82 -1.06
CA ASP A 267 -9.14 9.25 -0.83
C ASP A 267 -8.31 9.49 0.44
N TRP A 268 -8.48 8.65 1.47
CA TRP A 268 -7.68 8.69 2.69
C TRP A 268 -6.17 8.50 2.45
N ALA A 269 -5.77 7.87 1.34
CA ALA A 269 -4.36 7.83 0.96
C ALA A 269 -3.80 9.21 0.57
N ALA A 270 -4.65 10.17 0.17
CA ALA A 270 -4.24 11.56 -0.01
C ALA A 270 -4.54 12.43 1.22
N LYS A 271 -5.69 12.19 1.90
CA LYS A 271 -6.06 12.96 3.10
C LYS A 271 -5.05 12.78 4.23
N ARG A 272 -4.53 11.57 4.44
CA ARG A 272 -3.57 11.27 5.51
C ARG A 272 -2.28 12.10 5.37
N PRO A 273 -1.52 12.03 4.25
CA PRO A 273 -0.35 12.90 4.05
C PRO A 273 -0.67 14.40 4.21
N ALA A 274 -1.78 14.87 3.64
CA ALA A 274 -2.18 16.27 3.76
C ALA A 274 -2.40 16.69 5.23
N LEU A 275 -3.10 15.86 6.00
CA LEU A 275 -3.36 16.09 7.42
C LEU A 275 -2.10 15.94 8.29
N LEU A 276 -1.10 15.16 7.84
CA LEU A 276 0.22 15.13 8.47
C LEU A 276 1.03 16.40 8.18
N GLY A 277 0.62 17.24 7.22
CA GLY A 277 1.34 18.45 6.85
C GLY A 277 2.30 18.28 5.67
N VAL A 278 2.18 17.17 4.93
CA VAL A 278 2.93 16.96 3.69
C VAL A 278 2.47 17.98 2.65
N ARG A 279 3.39 18.80 2.15
CA ARG A 279 3.13 19.85 1.15
C ARG A 279 3.36 19.38 -0.27
N SER A 280 4.34 18.53 -0.45
CA SER A 280 4.71 17.99 -1.76
C SER A 280 4.99 16.49 -1.67
N LEU A 281 4.73 15.80 -2.77
CA LEU A 281 5.06 14.40 -2.99
C LEU A 281 5.92 14.34 -4.24
N ILE A 282 7.16 13.90 -4.09
CA ILE A 282 8.14 13.80 -5.18
C ILE A 282 8.37 12.32 -5.47
N ALA A 283 7.99 11.87 -6.67
CA ALA A 283 8.10 10.45 -7.05
C ALA A 283 8.66 10.29 -8.45
N GLN A 284 9.07 9.08 -8.84
CA GLN A 284 9.45 8.81 -10.23
C GLN A 284 8.24 8.63 -11.15
N SER A 285 7.10 8.18 -10.61
CA SER A 285 5.81 8.20 -11.31
C SER A 285 4.66 8.06 -10.33
N PHE A 286 3.47 8.52 -10.73
CA PHE A 286 2.23 8.42 -9.96
C PHE A 286 1.16 7.62 -10.68
N GLU A 287 0.37 6.91 -9.90
CA GLU A 287 -0.85 6.26 -10.37
C GLU A 287 -1.99 7.27 -10.54
N ARG A 288 -2.72 7.15 -11.65
CA ARG A 288 -3.61 8.21 -12.16
C ARG A 288 -4.62 8.71 -11.13
N ILE A 289 -5.29 7.79 -10.43
CA ILE A 289 -6.34 8.12 -9.46
C ILE A 289 -5.73 8.77 -8.22
N HIS A 290 -4.62 8.22 -7.72
CA HIS A 290 -3.99 8.74 -6.52
C HIS A 290 -3.45 10.15 -6.75
N ARG A 291 -2.83 10.41 -7.91
CA ARG A 291 -2.42 11.75 -8.33
C ARG A 291 -3.57 12.75 -8.23
N SER A 292 -4.74 12.42 -8.80
CA SER A 292 -5.91 13.30 -8.72
C SER A 292 -6.35 13.55 -7.27
N ASN A 293 -6.31 12.54 -6.41
CA ASN A 293 -6.64 12.69 -5.00
C ASN A 293 -5.65 13.60 -4.26
N LEU A 294 -4.35 13.51 -4.53
CA LEU A 294 -3.33 14.40 -3.95
C LEU A 294 -3.63 15.87 -4.28
N ILE A 295 -3.91 16.14 -5.55
CA ILE A 295 -4.25 17.49 -6.04
C ILE A 295 -5.51 18.01 -5.35
N ALA A 296 -6.54 17.18 -5.22
CA ALA A 296 -7.78 17.55 -4.54
C ALA A 296 -7.57 17.89 -3.05
N MET A 297 -6.55 17.30 -2.41
CA MET A 297 -6.16 17.58 -1.03
C MET A 297 -5.10 18.69 -0.90
N GLY A 298 -4.68 19.29 -2.01
CA GLY A 298 -3.69 20.36 -2.03
C GLY A 298 -2.25 19.92 -1.79
N VAL A 299 -1.94 18.64 -2.01
CA VAL A 299 -0.56 18.12 -2.00
C VAL A 299 -0.03 18.15 -3.41
N LEU A 300 1.12 18.79 -3.63
CA LEU A 300 1.72 18.96 -4.96
C LEU A 300 2.42 17.67 -5.44
N PRO A 301 1.97 17.01 -6.51
CA PRO A 301 2.68 15.86 -7.08
C PRO A 301 3.76 16.33 -8.08
N LEU A 302 5.00 15.98 -7.80
CA LEU A 302 6.18 16.27 -8.63
C LEU A 302 6.82 14.98 -9.12
N GLU A 303 7.05 14.88 -10.41
CA GLU A 303 7.64 13.69 -11.04
C GLU A 303 9.09 13.92 -11.44
N LEU A 304 10.03 13.19 -10.83
CA LEU A 304 11.46 13.28 -11.20
C LEU A 304 11.67 12.78 -12.63
N VAL A 305 12.44 13.54 -13.42
CA VAL A 305 12.64 13.25 -14.85
C VAL A 305 13.69 12.15 -15.06
N ASP A 306 14.91 12.36 -14.56
CA ASP A 306 16.06 11.47 -14.79
C ASP A 306 16.76 11.07 -13.48
N SER A 307 16.00 11.03 -12.39
CA SER A 307 16.51 10.68 -11.06
C SER A 307 15.50 9.87 -10.26
N GLY A 308 15.97 9.28 -9.16
CA GLY A 308 15.16 8.49 -8.25
C GLY A 308 15.23 9.00 -6.81
N PRO A 309 14.46 8.35 -5.91
CA PRO A 309 14.44 8.69 -4.49
C PRO A 309 15.83 8.58 -3.84
N ARG A 310 16.65 7.59 -4.25
CA ARG A 310 18.02 7.42 -3.76
C ARG A 310 18.96 8.52 -4.23
N ASP A 311 18.69 9.10 -5.40
CA ASP A 311 19.47 10.22 -5.89
C ASP A 311 19.04 11.47 -5.15
N LEU A 312 17.75 11.77 -5.02
CA LEU A 312 17.26 13.00 -4.39
C LEU A 312 17.48 13.04 -2.87
N ALA A 313 17.17 11.94 -2.17
CA ALA A 313 17.25 11.84 -0.72
C ALA A 313 17.89 10.50 -0.29
N PRO A 314 19.22 10.32 -0.49
CA PRO A 314 19.92 9.09 -0.15
C PRO A 314 19.73 8.64 1.31
N THR A 315 19.72 9.59 2.25
CA THR A 315 19.64 9.33 3.69
C THR A 315 18.33 9.78 4.30
N GLY A 316 17.64 10.73 3.66
CA GLY A 316 16.44 11.39 4.18
C GLY A 316 16.72 12.56 5.13
N THR A 317 17.99 12.89 5.37
CA THR A 317 18.38 14.08 6.15
C THR A 317 18.48 15.35 5.30
N GLU A 318 18.44 15.19 3.97
CA GLU A 318 18.70 16.28 3.03
C GLU A 318 17.59 17.34 3.09
N THR A 319 17.99 18.61 2.99
CA THR A 319 17.01 19.70 2.89
C THR A 319 16.59 19.88 1.45
N ILE A 320 15.29 19.67 1.20
CA ILE A 320 14.71 19.74 -0.15
C ILE A 320 14.03 21.08 -0.36
N THR A 321 14.50 21.83 -1.36
CA THR A 321 13.90 23.10 -1.79
C THR A 321 13.31 22.95 -3.19
N VAL A 322 12.05 23.36 -3.38
CA VAL A 322 11.39 23.39 -4.68
C VAL A 322 11.17 24.84 -5.10
N SER A 323 11.65 25.21 -6.29
CA SER A 323 11.60 26.57 -6.85
C SER A 323 11.05 26.57 -8.28
N GLY A 324 10.54 27.71 -8.75
CA GLY A 324 9.90 27.81 -10.09
C GLY A 324 8.38 27.63 -10.05
N LEU A 325 7.75 27.73 -8.87
CA LEU A 325 6.30 27.59 -8.67
C LEU A 325 5.55 28.93 -8.73
N GLU A 326 6.25 30.05 -8.93
CA GLU A 326 5.72 31.40 -8.83
C GLU A 326 4.66 31.68 -9.91
N THR A 327 4.81 31.04 -11.07
CA THR A 327 3.86 31.12 -12.20
C THR A 327 2.49 30.54 -11.88
N LEU A 328 2.36 29.68 -10.85
CA LEU A 328 1.06 29.22 -10.36
C LEU A 328 0.21 30.37 -9.81
N ASN A 329 0.83 31.45 -9.35
CA ASN A 329 0.12 32.64 -8.86
C ASN A 329 -0.59 33.40 -9.97
N THR A 330 -0.13 33.26 -11.22
CA THR A 330 -0.72 33.87 -12.42
C THR A 330 -1.61 32.89 -13.20
N GLY A 331 -1.88 31.71 -12.64
CA GLY A 331 -2.74 30.69 -13.26
C GLY A 331 -2.02 29.84 -14.31
N HIS A 332 -0.70 29.98 -14.46
CA HIS A 332 0.11 29.16 -15.36
C HIS A 332 0.75 28.00 -14.60
N VAL A 333 0.61 26.78 -15.12
CA VAL A 333 1.28 25.61 -14.55
C VAL A 333 2.63 25.46 -15.25
N PRO A 334 3.76 25.62 -14.55
CA PRO A 334 5.07 25.41 -15.16
C PRO A 334 5.23 23.92 -15.50
N ALA A 335 5.78 23.60 -16.67
CA ALA A 335 5.95 22.21 -17.09
C ALA A 335 6.91 21.45 -16.15
N THR A 336 7.95 22.13 -15.68
CA THR A 336 8.97 21.63 -14.78
C THR A 336 9.31 22.66 -13.71
N VAL A 337 9.85 22.17 -12.59
CA VAL A 337 10.38 22.96 -11.48
C VAL A 337 11.78 22.47 -11.13
N ARG A 338 12.55 23.34 -10.49
CA ARG A 338 13.88 23.01 -9.97
C ARG A 338 13.76 22.51 -8.54
N VAL A 339 14.35 21.35 -8.27
CA VAL A 339 14.42 20.73 -6.94
C VAL A 339 15.88 20.68 -6.52
N LEU A 340 16.21 21.33 -5.41
CA LEU A 340 17.55 21.30 -4.81
C LEU A 340 17.54 20.42 -3.57
N ALA A 341 18.53 19.55 -3.42
CA ALA A 341 18.77 18.76 -2.21
C ALA A 341 20.25 18.85 -1.83
N ASP A 342 20.55 19.56 -0.75
CA ASP A 342 21.91 19.83 -0.22
C ASP A 342 22.90 20.24 -1.33
N GLY A 343 22.50 21.20 -2.17
CA GLY A 343 23.32 21.75 -3.25
C GLY A 343 23.31 20.95 -4.56
N ARG A 344 22.67 19.77 -4.61
CA ARG A 344 22.48 19.01 -5.85
C ARG A 344 21.18 19.40 -6.52
N GLU A 345 21.23 19.59 -7.83
CA GLU A 345 20.09 20.05 -8.61
C GLU A 345 19.41 18.91 -9.39
N PHE A 346 18.09 18.91 -9.33
CA PHE A 346 17.21 17.97 -10.03
C PHE A 346 16.09 18.73 -10.73
N THR A 347 15.56 18.13 -11.79
CA THR A 347 14.36 18.61 -12.48
C THR A 347 13.18 17.70 -12.17
N ALA A 348 12.04 18.30 -11.82
CA ALA A 348 10.79 17.58 -11.64
C ALA A 348 9.65 18.17 -12.49
N ARG A 349 8.85 17.32 -13.14
CA ARG A 349 7.62 17.72 -13.84
C ARG A 349 6.52 18.02 -12.85
N VAL A 350 5.82 19.13 -13.04
CA VAL A 350 4.65 19.47 -12.23
C VAL A 350 3.44 18.71 -12.78
N ARG A 351 2.85 17.81 -11.97
CA ARG A 351 1.76 16.95 -12.42
C ARG A 351 0.38 17.51 -12.10
N LEU A 352 0.19 18.82 -12.27
CA LEU A 352 -1.11 19.49 -12.15
C LEU A 352 -1.86 19.46 -13.49
N PRO A 353 -3.20 19.33 -13.50
CA PRO A 353 -3.97 19.52 -14.71
C PRO A 353 -3.85 20.97 -15.21
N PRO A 354 -4.00 21.22 -16.51
CA PRO A 354 -4.13 22.57 -17.02
C PRO A 354 -5.33 23.28 -16.35
N PRO A 355 -5.29 24.61 -16.20
CA PRO A 355 -6.38 25.36 -15.57
C PRO A 355 -7.72 25.06 -16.26
N ALA A 356 -8.74 24.75 -15.46
CA ALA A 356 -10.09 24.56 -15.97
C ALA A 356 -10.60 25.90 -16.53
N ARG A 357 -11.26 25.86 -17.69
CA ARG A 357 -11.97 27.02 -18.25
C ARG A 357 -13.01 27.48 -17.21
N PRO A 358 -13.13 28.78 -16.90
CA PRO A 358 -14.11 29.26 -15.92
C PRO A 358 -15.51 28.87 -16.39
N THR A 359 -16.21 28.05 -15.60
CA THR A 359 -17.61 27.70 -15.83
C THR A 359 -18.48 28.59 -14.95
N THR A 360 -19.56 29.12 -15.51
CA THR A 360 -20.40 30.19 -14.96
C THR A 360 -21.40 29.74 -13.89
N SER A 361 -21.33 28.51 -13.38
CA SER A 361 -22.25 28.03 -12.33
C SER A 361 -21.54 27.87 -10.99
N ALA A 362 -21.72 28.87 -10.13
CA ALA A 362 -21.45 28.78 -8.70
C ALA A 362 -22.49 27.87 -8.04
N THR A 363 -22.25 26.55 -8.05
CA THR A 363 -23.00 25.59 -7.22
C THR A 363 -22.03 24.71 -6.45
N ALA A 364 -22.17 24.76 -5.13
CA ALA A 364 -21.30 24.19 -4.11
C ALA A 364 -21.17 22.67 -4.19
N GLY A 365 -19.97 22.13 -3.87
CA GLY A 365 -19.82 20.72 -3.49
C GLY A 365 -18.48 20.06 -3.84
N SER A 366 -17.79 20.51 -4.88
CA SER A 366 -16.38 20.15 -5.13
C SER A 366 -15.54 21.27 -4.54
N CYS A 367 -15.14 21.13 -3.28
CA CYS A 367 -14.46 22.15 -2.49
C CYS A 367 -13.47 23.00 -3.32
N ARG A 368 -13.47 24.29 -3.04
CA ARG A 368 -12.56 25.35 -3.54
C ARG A 368 -11.04 25.03 -3.42
N THR A 369 -10.66 23.81 -3.06
CA THR A 369 -9.30 23.34 -2.77
C THR A 369 -8.36 23.36 -3.96
N SER A 370 -8.77 23.23 -5.22
CA SER A 370 -7.77 23.30 -6.31
C SER A 370 -7.12 24.68 -6.43
N PHE A 371 -7.87 25.77 -6.18
CA PHE A 371 -7.33 27.13 -6.16
C PHE A 371 -6.93 27.61 -4.74
N ALA A 372 -7.58 27.10 -3.70
CA ALA A 372 -7.23 27.38 -2.30
C ALA A 372 -6.01 26.59 -1.79
N ALA A 373 -5.70 25.42 -2.37
CA ALA A 373 -4.41 24.76 -2.19
C ALA A 373 -3.29 25.62 -2.78
N CYS A 374 -3.51 26.19 -3.97
CA CYS A 374 -2.64 27.27 -4.47
C CYS A 374 -2.59 28.45 -3.49
N SER A 375 -3.67 28.82 -2.79
CA SER A 375 -3.63 29.91 -1.81
C SER A 375 -2.89 29.60 -0.51
N GLN A 376 -2.69 28.33 -0.13
CA GLN A 376 -1.76 27.97 0.95
C GLN A 376 -0.31 27.98 0.47
N VAL A 377 -0.05 27.73 -0.82
CA VAL A 377 1.26 27.98 -1.45
C VAL A 377 1.53 29.50 -1.62
N ARG A 378 0.49 30.33 -1.77
CA ARG A 378 0.59 31.81 -1.86
C ARG A 378 1.16 32.51 -0.60
N ARG A 379 1.39 31.81 0.51
CA ARG A 379 1.82 32.41 1.79
C ARG A 379 3.08 31.77 2.39
N ALA A 380 4.05 31.37 1.58
CA ALA A 380 5.40 31.13 2.11
C ALA A 380 6.12 32.48 2.24
N PRO A 381 6.51 32.93 3.45
CA PRO A 381 7.49 33.99 3.56
C PRO A 381 8.85 33.43 3.12
N THR A 382 9.57 34.20 2.32
CA THR A 382 11.02 34.09 2.20
C THR A 382 11.62 34.34 3.58
N SER A 383 11.93 33.28 4.31
CA SER A 383 12.76 33.38 5.51
C SER A 383 13.87 32.35 5.42
N GLU A 384 15.02 32.80 4.93
CA GLU A 384 16.30 32.23 5.29
C GLU A 384 16.43 32.23 6.80
N VAL A 385 16.75 31.09 7.38
CA VAL A 385 17.28 31.02 8.75
C VAL A 385 18.39 29.97 8.74
N HIS A 386 19.60 30.45 8.99
CA HIS A 386 20.78 29.70 9.45
C HIS A 386 21.19 30.27 10.82
N PRO A 387 21.93 29.55 11.67
CA PRO A 387 22.21 28.11 11.70
C PRO A 387 21.34 27.33 12.69
#